data_AF-A0A7Y3HND9-F1
#
_entry.id   AF-A0A7Y3HND9-F1
#
_cell.length_a   1.000
_cell.length_b   1.000
_cell.length_c   1.000
_cell.angle_alpha   90.00
_cell.angle_beta   90.00
_cell.angle_gamma   90.00
#
_symmetry.space_group_name_H-M   'P 1'
#
loop_
_entity.id
_entity.type
_entity.pdbx_description
1 polymer ?
#
loop_
_entity_poly.entity_id
_entity_poly.type
_entity_poly.pdbx_seq_one_letter_code
_entity_poly.pdbx_strand_id
1 'polypeptide(L)'
;VLRWVNMADLFRIKGVGEEYADLLEAAGVDTVKELRNRVPANLHAKMNEVNEAKNLVRSAPSLSNVESWVDHAKTLDPMVSH
;
A
#
# COMPACT_ATOMS: atom_id res chain seq x y z
N VAL A 1 -1.10 2.45 -18.69
CA VAL A 1 0.29 2.91 -18.46
C VAL A 1 0.46 3.45 -17.04
N LEU A 2 -0.37 4.39 -16.59
CA LEU A 2 -0.24 5.02 -15.26
C LEU A 2 -0.33 4.07 -14.05
N ARG A 3 -1.30 3.14 -14.05
CA ARG A 3 -1.46 2.14 -12.98
C ARG A 3 -0.17 1.36 -12.68
N TRP A 4 0.49 0.86 -13.73
CA TRP A 4 1.73 0.08 -13.60
C TRP A 4 2.90 0.91 -13.07
N VAL A 5 2.96 2.20 -13.42
CA VAL A 5 3.98 3.12 -12.90
C VAL A 5 3.78 3.34 -11.39
N ASN A 6 2.54 3.55 -10.97
CA ASN A 6 2.17 3.72 -9.57
C ASN A 6 2.46 2.45 -8.74
N MET A 7 2.09 1.26 -9.23
CA MET A 7 2.43 -0.01 -8.59
C MET A 7 3.96 -0.19 -8.48
N ALA A 8 4.70 0.12 -9.55
CA ALA A 8 6.15 0.03 -9.53
C ALA A 8 6.78 0.99 -8.50
N ASP A 9 6.19 2.16 -8.26
CA ASP A 9 6.63 3.08 -7.20
C ASP A 9 6.33 2.50 -5.81
N LEU A 10 5.17 1.87 -5.61
CA LEU A 10 4.82 1.17 -4.36
C LEU A 10 5.78 0.02 -4.04
N PHE A 11 6.30 -0.69 -5.04
CA PHE A 11 7.28 -1.78 -4.84
C PHE A 11 8.61 -1.31 -4.24
N ARG A 12 8.91 -0.01 -4.25
CA ARG A 12 10.06 0.55 -3.53
C ARG A 12 9.91 0.39 -2.01
N ILE A 13 8.69 0.22 -1.52
CA ILE A 13 8.43 -0.04 -0.11
C ILE A 13 8.81 -1.49 0.21
N LYS A 14 9.81 -1.66 1.07
CA LYS A 14 10.23 -2.98 1.56
C LYS A 14 9.04 -3.77 2.12
N GLY A 15 8.82 -4.95 1.55
CA GLY A 15 7.73 -5.85 1.94
C GLY A 15 6.42 -5.65 1.15
N VAL A 16 6.36 -4.67 0.24
CA VAL A 16 5.25 -4.50 -0.70
C VAL A 16 5.64 -5.13 -2.04
N GLY A 17 5.02 -6.28 -2.35
CA GLY A 17 5.08 -6.91 -3.67
C GLY A 17 3.78 -6.68 -4.44
N GLU A 18 3.60 -7.39 -5.55
CA GLU A 18 2.43 -7.28 -6.43
C GLU A 18 1.10 -7.41 -5.69
N GLU A 19 0.90 -8.49 -4.93
CA GLU A 19 -0.37 -8.74 -4.24
C GLU A 19 -0.70 -7.65 -3.20
N TYR A 20 0.31 -7.13 -2.51
CA TYR A 20 0.10 -6.05 -1.53
C TYR A 20 -0.08 -4.69 -2.19
N ALA A 21 0.54 -4.43 -3.34
CA ALA A 21 0.26 -3.21 -4.11
C ALA A 21 -1.16 -3.22 -4.67
N ASP A 22 -1.64 -4.36 -5.18
CA ASP A 22 -3.04 -4.51 -5.60
C ASP A 22 -4.01 -4.32 -4.43
N LEU A 23 -3.67 -4.84 -3.25
CA LEU A 23 -4.48 -4.62 -2.05
C LEU A 23 -4.46 -3.17 -1.58
N LEU A 24 -3.32 -2.49 -1.65
CA LEU A 24 -3.18 -1.06 -1.34
C LEU A 24 -4.01 -0.21 -2.31
N GLU A 25 -3.92 -0.46 -3.61
CA GLU A 25 -4.74 0.19 -4.64
C GLU A 25 -6.23 -0.04 -4.36
N ALA A 26 -6.63 -1.29 -4.09
CA ALA A 26 -8.00 -1.63 -3.77
C ALA A 26 -8.50 -1.02 -2.44
N ALA A 27 -7.59 -0.69 -1.51
CA ALA A 27 -7.85 0.06 -0.29
C ALA A 27 -7.81 1.59 -0.48
N GLY A 28 -7.58 2.07 -1.71
CA GLY A 28 -7.55 3.48 -2.08
C GLY A 28 -6.19 4.15 -1.89
N VAL A 29 -5.09 3.40 -1.97
CA VAL A 29 -3.71 3.91 -1.91
C VAL A 29 -3.00 3.53 -3.19
N ASP A 30 -2.91 4.49 -4.11
CA ASP A 30 -2.32 4.24 -5.44
C ASP A 30 -0.86 4.69 -5.48
N THR A 31 -0.43 5.56 -4.56
CA THR A 31 0.90 6.17 -4.59
C THR A 31 1.62 6.15 -3.23
N VAL A 32 2.96 6.22 -3.27
CA VAL A 32 3.80 6.38 -2.06
C VAL A 32 3.43 7.67 -1.29
N LYS A 33 3.05 8.72 -2.02
CA LYS A 33 2.61 10.01 -1.44
C LYS A 33 1.30 9.89 -0.67
N GLU A 34 0.37 9.05 -1.11
CA GLU A 34 -0.84 8.78 -0.34
C GLU A 34 -0.52 7.91 0.88
N LEU A 35 0.26 6.83 0.68
CA LEU A 35 0.63 5.89 1.73
C LEU A 35 1.27 6.59 2.93
N ARG A 36 2.22 7.50 2.70
CA ARG A 36 2.91 8.22 3.80
C ARG A 36 2.00 9.10 4.67
N ASN A 37 0.82 9.47 4.16
CA ASN A 37 -0.15 10.31 4.84
C ASN A 37 -1.31 9.51 5.47
N ARG A 38 -1.32 8.18 5.31
CA ARG A 38 -2.38 7.32 5.89
C ARG A 38 -2.15 7.10 7.39
N VAL A 39 -3.24 6.91 8.11
CA VAL A 39 -3.24 6.41 9.49
C VAL A 39 -3.16 4.88 9.42
N PRO A 40 -2.09 4.22 9.93
CA PRO A 40 -1.89 2.78 9.78
C PRO A 40 -3.06 1.93 10.26
N ALA A 41 -3.66 2.26 11.41
CA ALA A 41 -4.80 1.54 11.96
C ALA A 41 -6.02 1.56 11.02
N ASN A 42 -6.32 2.71 10.43
CA ASN A 42 -7.45 2.86 9.49
C ASN A 42 -7.16 2.15 8.17
N LEU A 43 -5.93 2.24 7.68
CA LEU A 43 -5.52 1.57 6.45
C LEU A 43 -5.58 0.05 6.63
N HIS A 44 -5.05 -0.49 7.72
CA HIS A 44 -5.11 -1.92 8.03
C HIS A 44 -6.56 -2.43 8.10
N ALA A 45 -7.45 -1.71 8.80
CA ALA A 45 -8.87 -2.07 8.84
C ALA A 45 -9.49 -2.11 7.44
N LYS A 46 -9.18 -1.11 6.59
CA LYS A 46 -9.69 -1.06 5.22
C LYS A 46 -9.12 -2.17 4.34
N MET A 47 -7.82 -2.47 4.47
CA MET A 47 -7.17 -3.57 3.75
C MET A 47 -7.80 -4.92 4.12
N ASN A 48 -8.14 -5.14 5.39
CA ASN A 48 -8.83 -6.36 5.81
C ASN A 48 -10.25 -6.45 5.22
N GLU A 49 -11.04 -5.38 5.32
CA GLU A 49 -12.39 -5.32 4.72
C GLU A 49 -12.36 -5.62 3.22
N VAL A 50 -11.41 -5.02 2.50
CA VAL A 50 -11.24 -5.22 1.05
C VAL A 50 -10.77 -6.64 0.75
N ASN A 51 -9.85 -7.18 1.54
CA ASN A 51 -9.33 -8.52 1.31
C ASN A 51 -10.37 -9.61 1.63
N GLU A 52 -11.23 -9.39 2.62
CA GLU A 52 -12.39 -10.25 2.90
C GLU A 52 -13.36 -10.29 1.72
N ALA A 53 -13.57 -9.15 1.05
CA ALA A 53 -14.48 -9.06 -0.09
C ALA A 53 -13.89 -9.59 -1.41
N LYS A 54 -12.59 -9.36 -1.65
CA LYS A 54 -11.95 -9.59 -2.96
C LYS A 54 -10.91 -10.72 -2.98
N ASN A 55 -10.46 -11.18 -1.81
CA ASN A 55 -9.44 -12.23 -1.66
C ASN A 55 -8.20 -11.98 -2.53
N LEU A 56 -7.61 -10.79 -2.37
CA LEU A 56 -6.46 -10.33 -3.16
C LEU A 56 -5.13 -10.89 -2.65
N VAL A 57 -5.02 -11.07 -1.33
CA VAL A 57 -3.85 -11.70 -0.69
C VAL A 57 -4.28 -12.91 0.11
N ARG A 58 -3.46 -13.96 0.07
CA ARG A 58 -3.66 -15.17 0.88
C ARG A 58 -3.52 -14.91 2.38
N SER A 59 -2.63 -13.98 2.73
CA SER A 59 -2.38 -13.59 4.12
C SER A 59 -2.49 -12.07 4.20
N ALA A 60 -3.44 -11.60 5.03
CA ALA A 60 -3.54 -10.18 5.32
C ALA A 60 -2.27 -9.69 6.04
N PRO A 61 -1.83 -8.45 5.78
CA PRO A 61 -0.70 -7.88 6.50
C PRO A 61 -1.06 -7.61 7.96
N SER A 62 -0.10 -7.76 8.87
CA SER A 62 -0.29 -7.31 10.25
C SER A 62 -0.29 -5.79 10.34
N LEU A 63 -0.83 -5.23 11.43
CA LEU A 63 -0.75 -3.79 11.69
C LEU A 63 0.69 -3.26 11.64
N SER A 64 1.64 -4.01 12.20
CA SER A 64 3.07 -3.64 12.20
C SER A 64 3.68 -3.59 10.79
N ASN A 65 3.23 -4.47 9.88
CA ASN A 65 3.64 -4.38 8.48
C ASN A 65 3.14 -3.06 7.87
N VAL A 66 1.88 -2.71 8.10
CA VAL A 66 1.27 -1.47 7.58
C VAL A 66 1.96 -0.24 8.17
N GLU A 67 2.28 -0.23 9.46
CA GLU A 67 3.05 0.83 10.11
C GLU A 67 4.43 0.99 9.45
N SER A 68 5.15 -0.12 9.25
CA SER A 68 6.46 -0.13 8.61
C SER A 68 6.40 0.41 7.18
N TRP A 69 5.34 0.09 6.44
CA TRP A 69 5.14 0.60 5.07
C TRP A 69 4.89 2.11 5.06
N VAL A 70 4.03 2.60 5.96
CA VAL A 70 3.73 4.03 6.09
C VAL A 70 4.98 4.80 6.49
N ASP A 71 5.77 4.27 7.43
CA ASP A 71 7.01 4.92 7.87
C ASP A 71 8.09 4.91 6.78
N HIS A 72 8.24 3.80 6.06
CA HIS A 72 9.16 3.76 4.92
C HIS A 72 8.72 4.71 3.80
N ALA A 73 7.41 4.83 3.55
CA ALA A 73 6.88 5.78 2.57
C ALA A 73 7.19 7.25 2.93
N LYS A 74 7.35 7.58 4.22
CA LYS A 74 7.76 8.92 4.65
C LYS A 74 9.22 9.23 4.34
N THR A 75 10.08 8.22 4.24
CA THR A 75 11.52 8.39 3.96
C THR A 75 11.85 8.38 2.47
N LEU A 76 10.90 8.00 1.62
CA LEU A 76 11.10 7.99 0.18
C LEU A 76 10.73 9.34 -0.43
N ASP A 77 11.63 9.85 -1.26
CA ASP A 77 11.27 10.92 -2.19
C ASP A 77 10.29 10.37 -3.23
N PRO A 78 9.17 11.08 -3.49
CA PRO A 78 8.22 10.69 -4.51
C PRO A 78 8.93 10.74 -5.87
N MET A 79 9.08 9.57 -6.52
CA MET A 79 9.64 9.48 -7.87
C MET A 79 8.57 9.68 -8.94
N VAL A 80 7.31 9.42 -8.59
CA VAL A 80 6.16 9.61 -9.46
C VAL A 80 5.27 10.69 -8.84
N SER A 81 5.00 11.74 -9.61
CA SER A 81 4.11 12.84 -9.22
C SER A 81 3.05 13.04 -10.30
N HIS A 82 1.79 12.86 -9.91
CA HIS A 82 0.61 13.20 -10.70
C HIS A 82 -0.37 14.01 -9.84
#